data_AF-X1P2F8-F1
#
_entry.id   AF-X1P2F8-F1
#
_cell.length_a   1.000
_cell.length_b   1.000
_cell.length_c   1.000
_cell.angle_alpha   90.00
_cell.angle_beta   90.00
_cell.angle_gamma   90.00
#
_symmetry.space_group_name_H-M   'P 1'
#
loop_
_entity.id
_entity.type
_entity.pdbx_description
1 polymer ?
#
loop_
_entity_poly.entity_id
_entity_poly.type
_entity_poly.pdbx_seq_one_letter_code
_entity_poly.pdbx_strand_id
1 'polypeptide(L)'
;EVKEPLLEEYELFHEEYVLFTFLHLAADKTLTGVLLKSKIVGIAYETVQKDDGCLPFLAPMSEIAGRISPLIGSFYLAKHKGGMGKFIVGIPGIPPAKVVIIGGGRVGTNAAKIAAGMGAKIVIL
;
A
#
# COMPACT_ATOMS: atom_id res chain seq x y z
N GLU A 1 -0.12 -13.49 4.28
CA GLU A 1 0.46 -12.13 4.22
C GLU A 1 1.97 -12.31 4.17
N VAL A 2 2.72 -11.54 3.35
CA VAL A 2 4.19 -11.62 3.33
C VAL A 2 4.71 -10.34 3.97
N LYS A 3 5.37 -10.47 5.11
CA LYS A 3 5.74 -9.38 6.02
C LYS A 3 7.13 -9.56 6.59
N GLU A 4 7.56 -8.55 7.31
CA GLU A 4 8.73 -8.58 8.17
C GLU A 4 8.60 -9.66 9.24
N PRO A 5 9.70 -10.33 9.63
CA PRO A 5 9.67 -11.33 10.69
C PRO A 5 9.19 -10.74 12.03
N LEU A 6 8.41 -11.52 12.75
CA LEU A 6 7.93 -11.19 14.09
C LEU A 6 8.89 -11.68 15.17
N LEU A 7 8.74 -11.18 16.39
CA LEU A 7 9.59 -11.51 17.54
C LEU A 7 9.76 -13.02 17.75
N GLU A 8 8.67 -13.77 17.56
CA GLU A 8 8.62 -15.23 17.72
C GLU A 8 9.44 -15.98 16.65
N GLU A 9 9.72 -15.34 15.52
CA GLU A 9 10.46 -15.92 14.39
C GLU A 9 11.96 -15.62 14.46
N TYR A 10 12.40 -14.75 15.38
CA TYR A 10 13.79 -14.31 15.47
C TYR A 10 14.77 -15.42 15.84
N GLU A 11 14.30 -16.42 16.59
CA GLU A 11 15.11 -17.59 16.95
C GLU A 11 15.33 -18.55 15.77
N LEU A 12 14.59 -18.39 14.67
CA LEU A 12 14.70 -19.20 13.46
C LEU A 12 15.76 -18.66 12.48
N PHE A 13 16.44 -17.57 12.82
CA PHE A 13 17.49 -17.00 11.98
C PHE A 13 18.79 -17.79 12.10
N HIS A 14 19.31 -18.22 10.94
CA HIS A 14 20.58 -18.91 10.82
C HIS A 14 21.46 -18.21 9.79
N GLU A 15 22.77 -18.12 10.07
CA GLU A 15 23.76 -17.40 9.25
C GLU A 15 23.84 -17.93 7.80
N GLU A 16 23.43 -19.19 7.58
CA GLU A 16 23.45 -19.87 6.29
C GLU A 16 22.25 -19.52 5.39
N TYR A 17 21.23 -18.86 5.95
CA TYR A 17 20.00 -18.54 5.24
C TYR A 17 20.01 -17.13 4.67
N VAL A 18 19.39 -17.01 3.49
CA VAL A 18 19.07 -15.72 2.87
C VAL A 18 17.60 -15.42 3.11
N LEU A 19 17.33 -14.33 3.83
CA LEU A 19 15.98 -13.84 4.05
C LEU A 19 15.62 -12.86 2.93
N PHE A 20 14.58 -13.18 2.15
CA PHE A 20 14.09 -12.32 1.07
C PHE A 20 12.61 -11.99 1.31
N THR A 21 12.32 -10.80 1.84
CA THR A 21 10.96 -10.35 2.22
C THR A 21 10.88 -8.82 2.29
N PHE A 22 9.71 -8.24 2.60
CA PHE A 22 9.60 -6.84 3.05
C PHE A 22 10.15 -6.71 4.46
N LEU A 23 11.06 -5.76 4.70
CA LEU A 23 11.74 -5.66 6.00
C LEU A 23 11.46 -4.35 6.75
N HIS A 24 11.24 -3.25 6.02
CA HIS A 24 10.96 -1.93 6.57
C HIS A 24 11.95 -1.48 7.66
N LEU A 25 13.23 -1.84 7.51
CA LEU A 25 14.27 -1.69 8.55
C LEU A 25 14.43 -0.26 9.08
N ALA A 26 14.19 0.74 8.25
CA ALA A 26 14.25 2.15 8.66
C ALA A 26 13.22 2.50 9.76
N ALA A 27 12.12 1.76 9.85
CA ALA A 27 11.07 1.94 10.85
C ALA A 27 11.22 1.02 12.07
N ASP A 28 12.01 -0.06 11.97
CA ASP A 28 12.18 -1.05 13.05
C ASP A 28 13.66 -1.28 13.41
N LYS A 29 14.10 -0.57 14.46
CA LYS A 29 15.45 -0.71 15.01
C LYS A 29 15.68 -2.06 15.68
N THR A 30 14.64 -2.68 16.24
CA THR A 30 14.75 -3.96 16.95
C THR A 30 15.05 -5.07 15.96
N LEU A 31 14.22 -5.18 14.91
CA LEU A 31 14.44 -6.13 13.83
C LEU A 31 15.84 -5.93 13.20
N THR A 32 16.21 -4.69 12.93
CA THR A 32 17.55 -4.36 12.40
C THR A 32 18.66 -4.91 13.30
N GLY A 33 18.57 -4.70 14.62
CA GLY A 33 19.55 -5.20 15.58
C GLY A 33 19.62 -6.72 15.64
N VAL A 34 18.48 -7.40 15.53
CA VAL A 34 18.40 -8.87 15.52
C VAL A 34 19.04 -9.43 14.25
N LEU A 35 18.70 -8.89 13.08
CA LEU A 35 19.30 -9.33 11.81
C LEU A 35 20.83 -9.18 11.81
N LEU A 36 21.33 -8.04 12.33
CA LEU A 36 22.77 -7.80 12.49
C LEU A 36 23.42 -8.81 13.45
N LYS A 37 22.77 -9.09 14.58
CA LYS A 37 23.29 -10.06 15.57
C LYS A 37 23.31 -11.48 15.01
N SER A 38 22.28 -11.87 14.27
CA SER A 38 22.15 -13.20 13.65
C SER A 38 23.00 -13.37 12.38
N LYS A 39 23.64 -12.29 11.90
CA LYS A 39 24.53 -12.27 10.72
C LYS A 39 23.93 -12.84 9.44
N ILE A 40 22.61 -12.83 9.33
CA ILE A 40 21.94 -13.37 8.14
C ILE A 40 22.06 -12.41 6.96
N VAL A 41 21.96 -12.93 5.74
CA VAL A 41 21.83 -12.10 4.54
C VAL A 41 20.35 -11.73 4.36
N GLY A 42 20.00 -10.48 4.65
CA GLY A 42 18.66 -9.94 4.43
C GLY A 42 18.58 -9.11 3.15
N ILE A 43 17.67 -9.47 2.24
CA ILE A 43 17.34 -8.71 1.03
C ILE A 43 15.91 -8.16 1.20
N ALA A 44 15.77 -6.83 1.20
CA ALA A 44 14.50 -6.15 1.41
C ALA A 44 13.80 -5.85 0.06
N TYR A 45 12.61 -6.40 -0.16
CA TYR A 45 11.83 -6.21 -1.40
C TYR A 45 11.64 -4.74 -1.79
N GLU A 46 11.36 -3.88 -0.81
CA GLU A 46 11.13 -2.45 -1.00
C GLU A 46 12.38 -1.65 -1.37
N THR A 47 13.56 -2.26 -1.29
CA THR A 47 14.84 -1.62 -1.64
C THR A 47 15.46 -2.15 -2.92
N VAL A 48 14.96 -3.28 -3.45
CA VAL A 48 15.41 -3.77 -4.75
C VAL A 48 14.94 -2.78 -5.80
N GLN A 49 15.89 -2.15 -6.46
CA GLN A 49 15.68 -1.05 -7.39
C GLN A 49 16.36 -1.36 -8.73
N LYS A 50 15.67 -1.06 -9.82
CA LYS A 50 16.26 -1.07 -11.17
C LYS A 50 17.05 0.21 -11.43
N ASP A 51 17.86 0.22 -12.48
CA ASP A 51 18.68 1.37 -12.87
C ASP A 51 17.86 2.64 -13.18
N ASP A 52 16.60 2.48 -13.58
CA ASP A 52 15.63 3.57 -13.83
C ASP A 52 15.00 4.14 -12.54
N GLY A 53 15.41 3.63 -11.37
CA GLY A 53 14.89 4.00 -10.07
C GLY A 53 13.58 3.29 -9.67
N CYS A 54 13.05 2.39 -10.52
CA CYS A 54 11.82 1.67 -10.24
C CYS A 54 12.02 0.58 -9.17
N LEU A 55 11.04 0.45 -8.26
CA LEU A 55 10.99 -0.59 -7.24
C LEU A 55 10.03 -1.71 -7.68
N PRO A 56 10.49 -2.75 -8.41
CA PRO A 56 9.63 -3.73 -9.06
C PRO A 56 8.77 -4.56 -8.10
N PHE A 57 9.24 -4.85 -6.88
CA PHE A 57 8.47 -5.63 -5.91
C PHE A 57 7.43 -4.79 -5.15
N LEU A 58 7.68 -3.48 -5.00
CA LEU A 58 6.73 -2.55 -4.38
C LEU A 58 5.62 -2.11 -5.38
N ALA A 59 5.93 -2.12 -6.67
CA ALA A 59 5.03 -1.67 -7.73
C ALA A 59 3.67 -2.40 -7.76
N PRO A 60 3.58 -3.75 -7.76
CA PRO A 60 2.31 -4.46 -7.74
C PRO A 60 1.46 -4.14 -6.51
N MET A 61 2.08 -4.11 -5.32
CA MET A 61 1.38 -3.80 -4.08
C MET A 61 0.82 -2.37 -4.08
N SER A 62 1.60 -1.42 -4.61
CA SER A 62 1.15 -0.03 -4.77
C SER A 62 -0.07 0.10 -5.70
N GLU A 63 -0.12 -0.69 -6.78
CA GLU A 63 -1.27 -0.69 -7.68
C GLU A 63 -2.52 -1.28 -7.02
N ILE A 64 -2.36 -2.40 -6.32
CA ILE A 64 -3.46 -3.05 -5.59
C ILE A 64 -4.03 -2.10 -4.55
N ALA A 65 -3.18 -1.50 -3.72
CA ALA A 65 -3.58 -0.52 -2.71
C ALA A 65 -4.33 0.67 -3.34
N GLY A 66 -3.77 1.22 -4.42
CA GLY A 66 -4.38 2.29 -5.19
C GLY A 66 -5.78 1.92 -5.68
N ARG A 67 -5.96 0.74 -6.27
CA ARG A 67 -7.25 0.30 -6.82
C ARG A 67 -8.29 -0.04 -5.76
N ILE A 68 -7.87 -0.59 -4.61
CA ILE A 68 -8.78 -0.95 -3.52
C ILE A 68 -9.27 0.31 -2.79
N SER A 69 -8.44 1.36 -2.70
CA SER A 69 -8.75 2.54 -1.90
C SER A 69 -10.11 3.21 -2.21
N PRO A 70 -10.56 3.42 -3.47
CA PRO A 70 -11.86 4.03 -3.74
C PRO A 70 -13.02 3.07 -3.51
N LEU A 71 -12.81 1.76 -3.64
CA LEU A 71 -13.82 0.73 -3.34
C LEU A 71 -14.15 0.74 -1.85
N ILE A 72 -13.11 0.72 -1.01
CA ILE A 72 -13.24 0.79 0.44
C ILE A 72 -13.77 2.17 0.86
N GLY A 73 -13.28 3.25 0.25
CA GLY A 73 -13.81 4.59 0.46
C GLY A 73 -15.31 4.69 0.17
N SER A 74 -15.77 4.09 -0.94
CA SER A 74 -17.20 4.01 -1.28
C SER A 74 -18.01 3.21 -0.27
N PHE A 75 -17.46 2.12 0.26
CA PHE A 75 -18.11 1.33 1.29
C PHE A 75 -18.32 2.15 2.58
N TYR A 76 -17.29 2.86 3.03
CA TYR A 76 -17.37 3.70 4.24
C TYR A 76 -18.11 5.02 4.05
N LEU A 77 -18.36 5.45 2.82
CA LEU A 77 -19.26 6.58 2.54
C LEU A 77 -20.73 6.27 2.90
N ALA A 78 -21.12 5.00 3.03
CA ALA A 78 -22.48 4.60 3.34
C ALA A 78 -22.90 5.02 4.77
N LYS A 79 -24.17 5.44 4.92
CA LYS A 79 -24.69 5.99 6.19
C LYS A 79 -24.62 5.00 7.35
N HIS A 80 -24.91 3.72 7.09
CA HIS A 80 -24.85 2.65 8.09
C HIS A 80 -23.43 2.28 8.51
N LYS A 81 -22.41 2.74 7.76
CA LYS A 81 -20.99 2.65 8.13
C LYS A 81 -20.49 3.92 8.83
N GLY A 82 -21.38 4.85 9.15
CA GLY A 82 -21.04 6.14 9.78
C GLY A 82 -20.67 7.24 8.78
N GLY A 83 -20.67 6.95 7.47
CA GLY A 83 -20.37 7.92 6.43
C GLY A 83 -21.50 8.92 6.18
N MET A 84 -21.24 9.83 5.24
CA MET A 84 -22.22 10.87 4.87
C MET A 84 -23.47 10.33 4.15
N GLY A 85 -23.47 9.05 3.74
CA GLY A 85 -24.54 8.47 2.91
C GLY A 85 -24.50 8.96 1.46
N LYS A 86 -23.32 9.37 0.97
CA LYS A 86 -23.17 9.85 -0.41
C LYS A 86 -22.91 8.68 -1.36
N PHE A 87 -23.67 8.64 -2.45
CA PHE A 87 -23.44 7.68 -3.51
C PHE A 87 -22.32 8.17 -4.42
N ILE A 88 -21.25 7.37 -4.54
CA ILE A 88 -20.02 7.80 -5.24
C ILE A 88 -20.25 8.09 -6.73
N VAL A 89 -21.12 7.29 -7.37
CA VAL A 89 -21.39 7.34 -8.81
C VAL A 89 -22.24 8.54 -9.22
N GLY A 90 -23.07 9.06 -8.31
CA GLY A 90 -24.15 9.97 -8.67
C GLY A 90 -25.18 9.29 -9.59
N ILE A 91 -26.22 10.04 -9.94
CA ILE A 91 -27.24 9.68 -10.94
C ILE A 91 -27.72 10.97 -11.61
N PRO A 92 -28.46 10.94 -12.73
CA PRO A 92 -29.02 12.16 -13.32
C PRO A 92 -29.78 13.01 -12.29
N GLY A 93 -29.38 14.28 -12.14
CA GLY A 93 -29.94 15.21 -11.15
C GLY A 93 -29.28 15.18 -9.76
N ILE A 94 -28.39 14.22 -9.47
CA ILE A 94 -27.65 14.13 -8.20
C ILE A 94 -26.14 14.08 -8.49
N PRO A 95 -25.36 15.08 -8.03
CA PRO A 95 -23.93 15.12 -8.32
C PRO A 95 -23.19 13.93 -7.68
N PRO A 96 -22.15 13.40 -8.34
CA PRO A 96 -21.32 12.34 -7.77
C PRO A 96 -20.50 12.83 -6.58
N ALA A 97 -19.91 11.90 -5.83
CA ALA A 97 -19.00 12.26 -4.76
C ALA A 97 -17.72 12.93 -5.31
N LYS A 98 -17.15 13.83 -4.52
CA LYS A 98 -15.83 14.42 -4.80
C LYS A 98 -14.76 13.61 -4.08
N VAL A 99 -13.77 13.12 -4.82
CA VAL A 99 -12.64 12.35 -4.30
C VAL A 99 -11.37 13.19 -4.45
N VAL A 100 -10.64 13.39 -3.35
CA VAL A 100 -9.35 14.09 -3.36
C VAL A 100 -8.26 13.05 -3.16
N ILE A 101 -7.27 13.04 -4.05
CA ILE A 101 -6.13 12.14 -4.04
C ILE A 101 -4.88 12.99 -3.83
N ILE A 102 -4.10 12.69 -2.80
CA ILE A 102 -2.85 13.41 -2.50
C ILE A 102 -1.69 12.53 -2.95
N GLY A 103 -0.95 12.99 -3.95
CA GLY A 103 0.16 12.28 -4.58
C GLY A 103 -0.23 11.62 -5.91
N GLY A 104 0.37 12.10 -7.01
CA GLY A 104 0.21 11.58 -8.37
C GLY A 104 1.05 10.33 -8.72
N GLY A 105 1.63 9.65 -7.72
CA GLY A 105 2.45 8.45 -7.93
C GLY A 105 1.63 7.22 -8.38
N ARG A 106 2.26 6.03 -8.36
CA ARG A 106 1.62 4.76 -8.80
C ARG A 106 0.31 4.47 -8.07
N VAL A 107 0.29 4.66 -6.74
CA VAL A 107 -0.89 4.45 -5.89
C VAL A 107 -2.00 5.42 -6.29
N GLY A 108 -1.72 6.72 -6.29
CA GLY A 108 -2.70 7.76 -6.58
C GLY A 108 -3.25 7.69 -8.00
N THR A 109 -2.42 7.38 -9.00
CA THR A 109 -2.86 7.18 -10.37
C THR A 109 -3.83 5.98 -10.49
N ASN A 110 -3.56 4.89 -9.77
CA ASN A 110 -4.48 3.74 -9.76
C ASN A 110 -5.78 4.05 -9.01
N ALA A 111 -5.72 4.78 -7.90
CA ALA A 111 -6.89 5.26 -7.19
C ALA A 111 -7.75 6.17 -8.07
N ALA A 112 -7.12 7.08 -8.82
CA ALA A 112 -7.80 7.97 -9.75
C ALA A 112 -8.53 7.20 -10.85
N LYS A 113 -7.87 6.20 -11.46
CA LYS A 113 -8.50 5.34 -12.48
C LYS A 113 -9.76 4.65 -11.97
N ILE A 114 -9.70 4.04 -10.78
CA ILE A 114 -10.86 3.35 -10.22
C ILE A 114 -11.96 4.35 -9.83
N ALA A 115 -11.62 5.43 -9.11
CA ALA A 115 -12.59 6.45 -8.74
C ALA A 115 -13.28 7.09 -9.97
N ALA A 116 -12.55 7.27 -11.07
CA ALA A 116 -13.07 7.85 -12.31
C ALA A 116 -14.01 6.86 -13.00
N GLY A 117 -13.64 5.58 -13.05
CA GLY A 117 -14.50 4.51 -13.54
C GLY A 117 -15.78 4.34 -12.71
N MET A 118 -15.75 4.71 -11.44
CA MET A 118 -16.93 4.78 -10.58
C MET A 118 -17.77 6.04 -10.79
N GLY A 119 -17.39 6.99 -11.65
CA GLY A 119 -18.15 8.22 -11.90
C GLY A 119 -17.88 9.37 -10.90
N ALA A 120 -16.89 9.23 -10.02
CA ALA A 120 -16.56 10.27 -9.05
C ALA A 120 -15.92 11.51 -9.69
N LYS A 121 -16.11 12.69 -9.08
CA LYS A 121 -15.37 13.90 -9.43
C LYS A 121 -14.03 13.92 -8.69
N ILE A 122 -12.92 13.79 -9.41
CA ILE A 122 -11.60 13.64 -8.80
C ILE A 122 -10.83 14.96 -8.82
N VAL A 123 -10.06 15.20 -7.75
CA VAL A 123 -8.98 16.19 -7.69
C VAL A 123 -7.71 15.47 -7.25
N ILE A 124 -6.61 15.67 -7.98
CA ILE A 124 -5.29 15.13 -7.61
C ILE A 124 -4.40 16.32 -7.23
N LEU A 125 -3.69 16.20 -6.10
CA LEU A 125 -2.71 17.17 -5.59
C LEU A 125 -1.31 16.57 -5.62
#